data_AF-A0A1I7CVZ6-F1
#
_entry.id   AF-A0A1I7CVZ6-F1
#
_cell.length_a   1.000
_cell.length_b   1.000
_cell.length_c   1.000
_cell.angle_alpha   90.00
_cell.angle_beta   90.00
_cell.angle_gamma   90.00
#
_symmetry.space_group_name_H-M   'P 1'
#
loop_
_entity.id
_entity.type
_entity.pdbx_description
1 polymer ?
#
loop_
_entity_poly.entity_id
_entity_poly.type
_entity_poly.pdbx_seq_one_letter_code
_entity_poly.pdbx_strand_id
1 'polypeptide(L)'
;MTLFVQLSFTGTQFAVLSHLVLIGRCESDPADLIEDVPGNPTIKRFKYRKKRSGPAQDLLDAMCNSVATDVVISGVDAGFVLPDGSPITATGGATLPFGGTAMRIVYDVTDAGSANYHVAELSGTPGRVTHPAPAILFHELAHAHHAAVGDAPPPGPARVRQTIEHENAFRLQVGLPLRSPTDQGVGVGYAAPAQVVCPSTLEPDAMPVEGGLRMRAPTTSIAADVWLDIGGKPATDVVLRDGWVYGTTPPLPAGDHPVTLTQGGLGSPVGTLHYTEELLLAVRAAVSAYGVALQEAIVRLPGALTAEARAIVTADAELRGHAVDTVAHARADARGESLESLAVDGIWLAAADVLAALQKEVSDGHVIA
;
A
#
# COMPACT_ATOMS: atom_id res chain seq x y z
N MET A 1 11.36 -0.01 21.93
CA MET A 1 11.42 1.29 21.26
C MET A 1 10.46 1.19 20.11
N THR A 2 9.57 2.17 19.97
CA THR A 2 8.35 1.93 19.21
C THR A 2 7.75 3.22 18.68
N LEU A 3 7.26 3.24 17.45
CA LEU A 3 6.51 4.37 16.90
C LEU A 3 5.18 4.48 17.64
N PHE A 4 4.81 5.68 18.07
CA PHE A 4 3.52 5.94 18.70
C PHE A 4 2.61 6.66 17.71
N VAL A 5 1.44 6.12 17.49
CA VAL A 5 0.39 6.82 16.79
C VAL A 5 -0.62 7.19 17.85
N GLN A 6 -0.62 8.47 18.24
CA GLN A 6 -1.66 8.97 19.15
C GLN A 6 -2.95 9.10 18.35
N LEU A 7 -3.86 8.17 18.62
CA LEU A 7 -5.19 8.13 18.06
C LEU A 7 -6.08 9.11 18.85
N SER A 8 -6.09 10.37 18.41
CA SER A 8 -7.10 11.34 18.88
C SER A 8 -8.47 11.01 18.28
N PHE A 9 -9.53 11.16 19.07
CA PHE A 9 -10.89 10.72 18.77
C PHE A 9 -11.60 11.64 17.76
N THR A 10 -11.68 11.23 16.47
CA THR A 10 -12.71 11.63 15.49
C THR A 10 -12.44 11.04 14.09
N GLY A 11 -12.56 9.73 13.85
CA GLY A 11 -12.58 9.15 12.47
C GLY A 11 -11.28 9.26 11.62
N THR A 12 -10.36 10.18 11.94
CA THR A 12 -9.10 10.42 11.23
C THR A 12 -8.05 9.33 11.48
N GLN A 13 -8.28 8.49 12.48
CA GLN A 13 -7.41 7.38 12.90
C GLN A 13 -7.17 6.35 11.79
N PHE A 14 -8.24 5.95 11.11
CA PHE A 14 -8.15 5.01 9.99
C PHE A 14 -7.35 5.60 8.83
N ALA A 15 -7.43 6.91 8.62
CA ALA A 15 -6.63 7.57 7.58
C ALA A 15 -5.14 7.58 7.93
N VAL A 16 -4.76 7.84 9.19
CA VAL A 16 -3.33 7.77 9.60
C VAL A 16 -2.76 6.38 9.41
N LEU A 17 -3.47 5.36 9.90
CA LEU A 17 -3.02 3.98 9.73
C LEU A 17 -2.97 3.61 8.24
N SER A 18 -4.00 3.96 7.46
CA SER A 18 -4.02 3.75 6.02
C SER A 18 -2.83 4.42 5.32
N HIS A 19 -2.46 5.64 5.69
CA HIS A 19 -1.31 6.33 5.09
C HIS A 19 0.03 5.74 5.52
N LEU A 20 0.21 5.36 6.79
CA LEU A 20 1.40 4.63 7.25
C LEU A 20 1.55 3.30 6.54
N VAL A 21 0.43 2.61 6.40
CA VAL A 21 0.32 1.39 5.63
C VAL A 21 0.70 1.68 4.17
N LEU A 22 0.21 2.74 3.52
CA LEU A 22 0.61 3.11 2.15
C LEU A 22 2.12 3.43 2.02
N ILE A 23 2.70 4.12 3.00
CA ILE A 23 4.14 4.38 3.05
C ILE A 23 4.92 3.06 3.16
N GLY A 24 4.49 2.16 4.04
CA GLY A 24 5.09 0.83 4.20
C GLY A 24 4.79 -0.14 3.05
N ARG A 25 3.65 0.04 2.35
CA ARG A 25 3.01 -0.92 1.42
C ARG A 25 3.71 -1.12 0.09
N CYS A 26 4.89 -0.56 -0.15
CA CYS A 26 5.79 -1.24 -1.09
C CYS A 26 6.24 -2.63 -0.57
N GLU A 27 5.74 -3.04 0.60
CA GLU A 27 5.74 -4.39 1.14
C GLU A 27 4.31 -4.97 1.16
N SER A 28 4.18 -6.25 0.85
CA SER A 28 2.94 -6.95 0.49
C SER A 28 1.88 -7.13 1.61
N ASP A 29 2.17 -6.76 2.86
CA ASP A 29 1.35 -7.18 4.00
C ASP A 29 1.10 -6.08 5.04
N PRO A 30 -0.17 -5.63 5.25
CA PRO A 30 -0.50 -4.68 6.31
C PRO A 30 -0.23 -5.22 7.73
N ALA A 31 -0.05 -6.54 7.91
CA ALA A 31 0.30 -7.14 9.19
C ALA A 31 1.72 -6.80 9.70
N ASP A 32 2.54 -6.14 8.88
CA ASP A 32 3.89 -5.74 9.29
C ASP A 32 3.92 -4.50 10.21
N LEU A 33 2.78 -3.78 10.33
CA LEU A 33 2.52 -2.78 11.37
C LEU A 33 1.82 -3.45 12.55
N ILE A 34 2.63 -3.99 13.48
CA ILE A 34 2.12 -4.78 14.62
C ILE A 34 1.80 -3.86 15.79
N GLU A 35 0.55 -3.88 16.28
CA GLU A 35 0.18 -3.22 17.53
C GLU A 35 0.91 -3.88 18.71
N ASP A 36 1.83 -3.15 19.36
CA ASP A 36 2.78 -3.72 20.31
C ASP A 36 2.31 -3.65 21.77
N VAL A 37 1.31 -2.83 22.12
CA VAL A 37 0.89 -2.64 23.53
C VAL A 37 -0.61 -2.46 23.72
N PRO A 38 -1.29 -3.42 24.37
CA PRO A 38 -2.60 -3.22 24.97
C PRO A 38 -2.48 -2.28 26.19
N GLY A 39 -3.26 -1.19 26.25
CA GLY A 39 -3.41 -0.46 27.51
C GLY A 39 -3.84 1.01 27.44
N ASN A 40 -3.53 1.73 26.36
CA ASN A 40 -4.04 3.10 26.17
C ASN A 40 -4.93 3.17 24.92
N PRO A 41 -6.26 3.31 25.05
CA PRO A 41 -7.15 3.39 23.89
C PRO A 41 -6.92 4.64 23.02
N THR A 42 -6.18 5.62 23.53
CA THR A 42 -5.91 6.90 22.86
C THR A 42 -4.56 6.94 22.15
N ILE A 43 -3.67 5.95 22.39
CA ILE A 43 -2.35 5.88 21.76
C ILE A 43 -2.10 4.43 21.38
N LYS A 44 -2.08 4.17 20.07
CA LYS A 44 -1.66 2.89 19.53
C LYS A 44 -0.18 2.92 19.25
N ARG A 45 0.49 1.82 19.56
CA ARG A 45 1.94 1.72 19.44
C ARG A 45 2.23 0.66 18.38
N PHE A 46 3.09 0.99 17.41
CA PHE A 46 3.37 0.13 16.27
C PHE A 46 4.84 -0.24 16.18
N LYS A 47 5.10 -1.54 16.02
CA LYS A 47 6.37 -2.02 15.47
C LYS A 47 6.23 -2.17 13.96
N TYR A 48 7.34 -2.00 13.27
CA TYR A 48 7.41 -2.21 11.84
C TYR A 48 8.42 -3.31 11.53
N ARG A 49 8.00 -4.33 10.80
CA ARG A 49 8.88 -5.42 10.36
C ARG A 49 9.25 -5.22 8.90
N LYS A 50 10.44 -4.64 8.66
CA LYS A 50 10.97 -4.48 7.30
C LYS A 50 11.16 -5.82 6.60
N LYS A 51 10.60 -5.98 5.40
CA LYS A 51 10.75 -7.14 4.51
C LYS A 51 11.57 -6.83 3.26
N ARG A 52 11.60 -5.57 2.82
CA ARG A 52 12.32 -5.07 1.64
C ARG A 52 13.01 -3.75 1.99
N SER A 53 14.10 -3.43 1.28
CA SER A 53 14.75 -2.13 1.41
C SER A 53 14.18 -1.14 0.40
N GLY A 54 14.18 0.14 0.74
CA GLY A 54 13.56 1.20 -0.04
C GLY A 54 13.44 2.47 0.80
N PRO A 55 13.41 3.66 0.17
CA PRO A 55 13.35 4.93 0.89
C PRO A 55 12.30 4.97 2.00
N ALA A 56 11.09 4.46 1.72
CA ALA A 56 10.03 4.42 2.71
C ALA A 56 10.23 3.37 3.81
N GLN A 57 10.57 2.14 3.42
CA GLN A 57 10.77 1.01 4.33
C GLN A 57 11.93 1.29 5.28
N ASP A 58 13.05 1.81 4.76
CA ASP A 58 14.24 2.10 5.54
C ASP A 58 14.00 3.24 6.54
N LEU A 59 13.24 4.27 6.14
CA LEU A 59 12.87 5.35 7.05
C LEU A 59 11.89 4.88 8.12
N LEU A 60 10.86 4.10 7.77
CA LEU A 60 9.92 3.53 8.75
C LEU A 60 10.62 2.57 9.72
N ASP A 61 11.54 1.73 9.24
CA ASP A 61 12.37 0.84 10.05
C ASP A 61 13.28 1.61 11.00
N ALA A 62 13.97 2.64 10.51
CA ALA A 62 14.77 3.53 11.35
C ALA A 62 13.91 4.18 12.45
N MET A 63 12.72 4.68 12.07
CA MET A 63 11.81 5.37 12.98
C MET A 63 11.14 4.44 14.01
N CYS A 64 10.81 3.22 13.63
CA CYS A 64 10.13 2.28 14.53
C CYS A 64 11.12 1.51 15.40
N ASN A 65 12.33 1.21 14.89
CA ASN A 65 13.23 0.23 15.49
C ASN A 65 14.59 0.80 15.93
N SER A 66 15.00 1.98 15.45
CA SER A 66 16.37 2.51 15.69
C SER A 66 16.45 3.84 16.46
N VAL A 67 15.43 4.70 16.42
CA VAL A 67 15.49 6.03 17.04
C VAL A 67 15.04 6.07 18.52
N ALA A 68 15.93 6.60 19.37
CA ALA A 68 15.73 7.02 20.79
C ALA A 68 14.31 7.44 21.20
N THR A 69 13.76 8.30 20.35
CA THR A 69 12.76 9.28 20.69
C THR A 69 11.40 8.81 20.23
N ASP A 70 10.42 8.84 21.15
CA ASP A 70 9.04 8.56 20.82
C ASP A 70 8.53 9.57 19.80
N VAL A 71 7.90 9.09 18.73
CA VAL A 71 7.26 9.94 17.72
C VAL A 71 5.77 9.70 17.77
N VAL A 72 5.00 10.78 17.85
CA VAL A 72 3.54 10.77 18.00
C VAL A 72 2.88 11.37 16.76
N ILE A 73 2.12 10.57 16.02
CA ILE A 73 1.43 11.02 14.80
C ILE A 73 -0.04 11.30 15.11
N SER A 74 -0.54 12.47 14.69
CA SER A 74 -1.94 12.89 14.82
C SER A 74 -2.48 13.35 13.46
N GLY A 75 -3.52 12.68 12.98
CA GLY A 75 -4.28 13.11 11.80
C GLY A 75 -5.39 14.09 12.19
N VAL A 76 -5.46 15.23 11.53
CA VAL A 76 -6.44 16.30 11.77
C VAL A 76 -7.21 16.62 10.50
N ASP A 77 -8.30 17.39 10.61
CA ASP A 77 -9.00 17.92 9.44
C ASP A 77 -8.45 19.29 9.00
N ALA A 78 -8.81 19.70 7.78
CA ALA A 78 -8.45 20.98 7.17
C ALA A 78 -8.82 22.25 7.98
N GLY A 79 -9.70 22.15 8.98
CA GLY A 79 -10.06 23.24 9.88
C GLY A 79 -9.13 23.39 11.08
N PHE A 80 -8.17 22.47 11.26
CA PHE A 80 -7.22 22.51 12.37
C PHE A 80 -6.31 23.75 12.29
N VAL A 81 -6.05 24.35 13.45
CA VAL A 81 -5.16 25.51 13.60
C VAL A 81 -3.93 25.09 14.39
N LEU A 82 -2.76 25.31 13.81
CA LEU A 82 -1.46 25.03 14.42
C LEU A 82 -1.22 25.95 15.64
N PRO A 83 -0.29 25.60 16.55
CA PRO A 83 -0.01 26.41 17.73
C PRO A 83 0.42 27.86 17.46
N ASP A 84 0.92 28.15 16.26
CA ASP A 84 1.29 29.51 15.82
C ASP A 84 0.11 30.33 15.27
N GLY A 85 -1.10 29.75 15.24
CA GLY A 85 -2.33 30.38 14.75
C GLY A 85 -2.57 30.20 13.25
N SER A 86 -1.65 29.56 12.51
CA SER A 86 -1.85 29.26 11.09
C SER A 86 -2.78 28.06 10.89
N PRO A 87 -3.61 28.03 9.82
CA PRO A 87 -4.40 26.85 9.50
C PRO A 87 -3.48 25.73 8.99
N ILE A 88 -3.82 24.47 9.26
CA ILE A 88 -3.05 23.30 8.77
C ILE A 88 -2.95 23.29 7.24
N THR A 89 -3.94 23.85 6.54
CA THR A 89 -3.95 23.99 5.08
C THR A 89 -2.87 24.90 4.50
N ALA A 90 -2.17 25.69 5.33
CA ALA A 90 -1.01 26.46 4.90
C ALA A 90 0.24 25.60 4.68
N THR A 91 0.30 24.40 5.26
CA THR A 91 1.49 23.53 5.27
C THR A 91 1.19 22.07 4.92
N GLY A 92 -0.04 21.59 5.13
CA GLY A 92 -0.44 20.19 5.01
C GLY A 92 -0.02 19.34 6.21
N GLY A 93 1.15 19.59 6.77
CA GLY A 93 1.69 18.90 7.95
C GLY A 93 2.71 19.76 8.71
N ALA A 94 2.96 19.38 9.96
CA ALA A 94 3.98 19.99 10.80
C ALA A 94 4.56 19.00 11.81
N THR A 95 5.90 18.99 11.89
CA THR A 95 6.66 18.32 12.93
C THR A 95 7.08 19.32 13.99
N LEU A 96 6.53 19.17 15.19
CA LEU A 96 6.65 20.14 16.26
C LEU A 96 7.43 19.55 17.44
N PRO A 97 8.40 20.29 18.02
CA PRO A 97 8.94 19.96 19.32
C PRO A 97 7.93 20.41 20.38
N PHE A 98 6.95 19.55 20.71
CA PHE A 98 6.13 19.82 21.89
C PHE A 98 6.98 19.53 23.11
N GLY A 99 7.19 20.53 23.98
CA GLY A 99 7.93 20.39 25.23
C GLY A 99 7.62 19.06 25.92
N GLY A 100 8.63 18.21 26.02
CA GLY A 100 8.48 16.80 26.37
C GLY A 100 9.59 15.94 25.76
N THR A 101 9.52 14.63 25.99
CA THR A 101 10.49 13.65 25.48
C THR A 101 10.09 13.04 24.13
N ALA A 102 8.93 13.43 23.58
CA ALA A 102 8.38 12.88 22.34
C ALA A 102 8.26 13.96 21.26
N MET A 103 8.60 13.62 20.02
CA MET A 103 8.31 14.44 18.85
C MET A 103 6.85 14.24 18.44
N ARG A 104 6.20 15.29 17.91
CA ARG A 104 4.85 15.13 17.39
C ARG A 104 4.74 15.59 15.95
N ILE A 105 3.99 14.81 15.18
CA ILE A 105 3.58 15.09 13.82
C ILE A 105 2.07 15.36 13.86
N VAL A 106 1.66 16.49 13.30
CA VAL A 106 0.26 16.80 13.03
C VAL A 106 0.13 17.01 11.53
N TYR A 107 -0.82 16.35 10.87
CA TYR A 107 -1.03 16.55 9.44
C TYR A 107 -2.50 16.38 9.04
N ASP A 108 -2.88 17.04 7.96
CA ASP A 108 -4.23 17.02 7.43
C ASP A 108 -4.52 15.71 6.66
N VAL A 109 -5.44 14.91 7.19
CA VAL A 109 -5.86 13.65 6.54
C VAL A 109 -6.99 13.83 5.53
N THR A 110 -7.62 15.00 5.47
CA THR A 110 -8.76 15.24 4.57
C THR A 110 -8.34 15.85 3.23
N ASP A 111 -7.04 16.00 3.01
CA ASP A 111 -6.45 16.55 1.78
C ASP A 111 -7.02 17.95 1.46
N ALA A 112 -6.92 18.85 2.43
CA ALA A 112 -7.49 20.19 2.41
C ALA A 112 -9.02 20.19 2.22
N GLY A 113 -9.73 19.25 2.85
CA GLY A 113 -11.17 19.09 2.66
C GLY A 113 -11.53 18.69 1.24
N SER A 114 -10.75 17.78 0.65
CA SER A 114 -10.84 17.33 -0.74
C SER A 114 -10.50 18.39 -1.80
N ALA A 115 -9.87 19.50 -1.40
CA ALA A 115 -9.35 20.50 -2.35
C ALA A 115 -8.00 20.08 -2.97
N ASN A 116 -7.38 19.03 -2.44
CA ASN A 116 -6.08 18.46 -2.84
C ASN A 116 -4.90 19.42 -2.63
N TYR A 117 -3.88 18.96 -1.92
CA TYR A 117 -2.62 19.67 -1.81
C TYR A 117 -1.78 19.57 -3.09
N HIS A 118 -0.98 20.62 -3.32
CA HIS A 118 0.06 20.62 -4.35
C HIS A 118 1.33 21.30 -3.87
N VAL A 119 2.42 20.97 -4.57
CA VAL A 119 3.75 21.55 -4.39
C VAL A 119 4.33 21.89 -5.77
N ALA A 120 5.36 22.72 -5.80
CA ALA A 120 6.09 22.98 -7.04
C ALA A 120 6.75 21.72 -7.58
N GLU A 121 6.63 21.49 -8.89
CA GLU A 121 7.25 20.36 -9.58
C GLU A 121 8.77 20.54 -9.72
N LEU A 122 9.52 19.44 -9.62
CA LEU A 122 10.90 19.35 -10.08
C LEU A 122 10.91 19.20 -11.61
N SER A 123 10.50 20.25 -12.30
CA SER A 123 10.77 20.42 -13.72
C SER A 123 11.23 21.87 -13.85
N GLY A 124 12.17 22.18 -14.75
CA GLY A 124 12.67 23.55 -14.94
C GLY A 124 11.62 24.57 -15.42
N THR A 125 10.33 24.23 -15.34
CA THR A 125 9.16 25.00 -15.75
C THR A 125 8.26 25.17 -14.53
N PRO A 126 7.53 26.30 -14.36
CA PRO A 126 6.57 26.48 -13.26
C PRO A 126 5.38 25.53 -13.40
N GLY A 127 5.56 24.29 -12.92
CA GLY A 127 4.54 23.27 -12.79
C GLY A 127 4.16 23.06 -11.32
N ARG A 128 2.97 22.52 -11.10
CA ARG A 128 2.51 22.04 -9.80
C ARG A 128 2.23 20.55 -9.90
N VAL A 129 2.62 19.80 -8.89
CA VAL A 129 2.32 18.37 -8.75
C VAL A 129 1.53 18.14 -7.48
N THR A 130 0.72 17.10 -7.45
CA THR A 130 -0.02 16.73 -6.26
C THR A 130 0.92 16.48 -5.08
N HIS A 131 0.42 16.71 -3.87
CA HIS A 131 1.10 16.38 -2.62
C HIS A 131 0.15 15.58 -1.73
N PRO A 132 -0.12 14.31 -2.07
CA PRO A 132 -1.14 13.52 -1.40
C PRO A 132 -0.76 13.29 0.06
N ALA A 133 -1.76 13.05 0.90
CA ALA A 133 -1.59 12.93 2.34
C ALA A 133 -0.53 11.90 2.81
N PRO A 134 -0.30 10.74 2.14
CA PRO A 134 0.85 9.87 2.47
C PRO A 134 2.21 10.52 2.20
N ALA A 135 2.35 11.35 1.16
CA ALA A 135 3.58 12.08 0.88
C ALA A 135 3.82 13.19 1.91
N ILE A 136 2.76 13.88 2.34
CA ILE A 136 2.83 14.85 3.46
C ILE A 136 3.29 14.14 4.73
N LEU A 137 2.66 13.02 5.10
CA LEU A 137 3.05 12.27 6.29
C LEU A 137 4.50 11.77 6.19
N PHE A 138 4.92 11.27 5.03
CA PHE A 138 6.31 10.84 4.83
C PHE A 138 7.31 11.99 5.00
N HIS A 139 6.97 13.18 4.49
CA HIS A 139 7.76 14.39 4.67
C HIS A 139 7.95 14.73 6.15
N GLU A 140 6.87 14.69 6.94
CA GLU A 140 6.94 14.94 8.38
C GLU A 140 7.69 13.85 9.15
N LEU A 141 7.57 12.59 8.73
CA LEU A 141 8.37 11.50 9.27
C LEU A 141 9.87 11.71 9.02
N ALA A 142 10.26 12.27 7.86
CA ALA A 142 11.65 12.63 7.59
C ALA A 142 12.13 13.79 8.50
N HIS A 143 11.29 14.80 8.76
CA HIS A 143 11.61 15.83 9.74
C HIS A 143 11.87 15.24 11.12
N ALA A 144 10.97 14.35 11.57
CA ALA A 144 11.11 13.68 12.85
C ALA A 144 12.37 12.79 12.91
N HIS A 145 12.66 12.04 11.85
CA HIS A 145 13.88 11.23 11.76
C HIS A 145 15.15 12.06 11.96
N HIS A 146 15.32 13.13 11.20
CA HIS A 146 16.52 13.97 11.28
C HIS A 146 16.65 14.68 12.63
N ALA A 147 15.53 15.06 13.24
CA ALA A 147 15.52 15.59 14.59
C ALA A 147 15.92 14.53 15.63
N ALA A 148 15.45 13.29 15.50
CA ALA A 148 15.78 12.20 16.43
C ALA A 148 17.25 11.76 16.35
N VAL A 149 17.83 11.67 15.16
CA VAL A 149 19.24 11.25 14.99
C VAL A 149 20.23 12.40 15.21
N GLY A 150 19.72 13.64 15.31
CA GLY A 150 20.54 14.82 15.61
C GLY A 150 21.35 15.35 14.42
N ASP A 151 20.95 15.01 13.19
CA ASP A 151 21.58 15.49 11.95
C ASP A 151 20.80 16.61 11.24
N ALA A 152 19.63 17.02 11.79
CA ALA A 152 18.82 18.08 11.22
C ALA A 152 19.59 19.42 11.15
N PRO A 153 19.67 20.07 9.98
CA PRO A 153 20.21 21.42 9.85
C PRO A 153 19.47 22.43 10.75
N PRO A 154 20.06 23.61 11.02
CA PRO A 154 19.35 24.70 11.66
C PRO A 154 18.02 25.02 10.95
N PRO A 155 17.01 25.54 11.67
CA PRO A 155 15.73 25.91 11.05
C PRO A 155 15.93 26.84 9.86
N GLY A 156 15.30 26.51 8.72
CA GLY A 156 15.41 27.27 7.48
C GLY A 156 15.46 26.39 6.24
N PRO A 157 15.82 26.96 5.07
CA PRO A 157 15.66 26.28 3.80
C PRO A 157 16.44 24.98 3.66
N ALA A 158 17.63 24.87 4.29
CA ALA A 158 18.46 23.66 4.24
C ALA A 158 17.78 22.46 4.92
N ARG A 159 17.07 22.69 6.04
CA ARG A 159 16.35 21.63 6.76
C ARG A 159 15.20 21.07 5.92
N VAL A 160 14.42 21.95 5.30
CA VAL A 160 13.29 21.52 4.45
C VAL A 160 13.81 20.87 3.16
N ARG A 161 14.96 21.32 2.62
CA ARG A 161 15.58 20.65 1.47
C ARG A 161 15.93 19.19 1.78
N GLN A 162 16.55 18.93 2.95
CA GLN A 162 16.89 17.57 3.38
C GLN A 162 15.65 16.66 3.42
N THR A 163 14.52 17.15 3.94
CA THR A 163 13.28 16.36 3.96
C THR A 163 12.63 16.22 2.59
N ILE A 164 12.71 17.22 1.71
CA ILE A 164 12.27 17.10 0.31
C ILE A 164 13.10 16.06 -0.44
N GLU A 165 14.39 15.89 -0.16
CA GLU A 165 15.21 14.84 -0.77
C GLU A 165 14.71 13.44 -0.39
N HIS A 166 14.36 13.22 0.88
CA HIS A 166 13.70 11.99 1.33
C HIS A 166 12.30 11.84 0.69
N GLU A 167 11.48 12.89 0.69
CA GLU A 167 10.16 12.91 0.04
C GLU A 167 10.27 12.53 -1.44
N ASN A 168 11.27 13.05 -2.16
CA ASN A 168 11.48 12.74 -3.57
C ASN A 168 11.95 11.30 -3.80
N ALA A 169 12.75 10.74 -2.90
CA ALA A 169 13.09 9.33 -2.95
C ALA A 169 11.83 8.45 -2.77
N PHE A 170 10.93 8.82 -1.84
CA PHE A 170 9.62 8.18 -1.69
C PHE A 170 8.73 8.40 -2.91
N ARG A 171 8.60 9.62 -3.43
CA ARG A 171 7.81 9.95 -4.62
C ARG A 171 8.25 9.09 -5.82
N LEU A 172 9.56 9.01 -6.06
CA LEU A 172 10.11 8.14 -7.10
C LEU A 172 9.74 6.67 -6.84
N GLN A 173 9.89 6.23 -5.59
CA GLN A 173 9.52 4.89 -5.18
C GLN A 173 8.04 4.60 -5.44
N VAL A 174 7.11 5.56 -5.30
CA VAL A 174 5.66 5.38 -5.49
C VAL A 174 5.11 6.01 -6.78
N GLY A 175 5.96 6.23 -7.77
CA GLY A 175 5.54 6.74 -9.09
C GLY A 175 4.93 8.14 -9.09
N LEU A 176 5.14 8.94 -8.04
CA LEU A 176 4.69 10.32 -7.98
C LEU A 176 5.70 11.24 -8.71
N PRO A 177 5.23 12.31 -9.36
CA PRO A 177 6.11 13.37 -9.86
C PRO A 177 6.98 13.96 -8.75
N LEU A 178 8.18 14.43 -9.05
CA LEU A 178 9.10 14.94 -8.04
C LEU A 178 8.76 16.38 -7.62
N ARG A 179 8.97 16.71 -6.34
CA ARG A 179 8.83 18.07 -5.77
C ARG A 179 10.13 18.86 -5.93
N SER A 180 10.02 20.15 -6.21
CA SER A 180 11.18 21.06 -6.28
C SER A 180 11.84 21.25 -4.90
N PRO A 181 13.15 20.99 -4.73
CA PRO A 181 13.87 21.21 -3.47
C PRO A 181 14.17 22.70 -3.20
N THR A 182 13.85 23.59 -4.14
CA THR A 182 14.07 25.05 -4.01
C THR A 182 12.79 25.82 -3.73
N ASP A 183 11.61 25.18 -3.84
CA ASP A 183 10.33 25.79 -3.54
C ASP A 183 9.60 24.97 -2.47
N GLN A 184 9.50 25.57 -1.28
CA GLN A 184 8.96 24.96 -0.08
C GLN A 184 7.48 25.23 0.08
N GLY A 185 6.89 26.01 -0.84
CA GLY A 185 5.47 26.32 -0.84
C GLY A 185 4.61 25.06 -0.95
N VAL A 186 3.58 25.03 -0.12
CA VAL A 186 2.44 24.11 -0.23
C VAL A 186 1.23 24.96 -0.59
N GLY A 187 0.39 24.47 -1.49
CA GLY A 187 -0.87 25.11 -1.85
C GLY A 187 -2.03 24.13 -1.89
N VAL A 188 -3.25 24.67 -1.98
CA VAL A 188 -4.51 23.91 -2.05
C VAL A 188 -5.23 24.19 -3.37
N GLY A 189 -6.12 23.31 -3.81
CA GLY A 189 -6.91 23.50 -5.02
C GLY A 189 -6.26 22.90 -6.27
N TYR A 190 -5.79 21.67 -6.18
CA TYR A 190 -5.20 20.95 -7.32
C TYR A 190 -6.23 20.03 -7.99
N ALA A 191 -6.35 20.10 -9.31
CA ALA A 191 -7.46 19.47 -10.03
C ALA A 191 -7.38 17.93 -10.14
N ALA A 192 -6.19 17.34 -9.99
CA ALA A 192 -5.98 15.91 -10.15
C ALA A 192 -5.35 15.30 -8.89
N PRO A 193 -6.08 14.49 -8.11
CA PRO A 193 -5.44 13.68 -7.08
C PRO A 193 -4.56 12.65 -7.80
N ALA A 194 -3.22 12.72 -7.69
CA ALA A 194 -2.44 11.56 -8.12
C ALA A 194 -2.49 10.51 -7.02
N GLN A 195 -2.69 9.27 -7.43
CA GLN A 195 -2.71 8.14 -6.53
C GLN A 195 -1.28 7.75 -6.20
N VAL A 196 -1.04 7.48 -4.91
CA VAL A 196 0.18 6.81 -4.47
C VAL A 196 0.10 5.38 -4.99
N VAL A 197 0.95 5.06 -5.96
CA VAL A 197 1.02 3.73 -6.54
C VAL A 197 2.34 3.12 -6.10
N CYS A 198 2.33 1.96 -5.46
CA CYS A 198 3.57 1.23 -5.19
C CYS A 198 3.95 0.38 -6.42
N PRO A 199 4.92 0.78 -7.28
CA PRO A 199 5.41 -0.07 -8.35
C PRO A 199 5.95 -1.35 -7.72
N SER A 200 5.48 -2.51 -8.20
CA SER A 200 5.80 -3.89 -7.75
C SER A 200 5.03 -4.47 -6.55
N THR A 201 3.79 -4.05 -6.35
CA THR A 201 2.86 -4.65 -5.37
C THR A 201 1.75 -5.48 -6.03
N LEU A 202 1.88 -5.74 -7.34
CA LEU A 202 1.00 -6.69 -7.98
C LEU A 202 1.22 -8.05 -7.34
N GLU A 203 0.14 -8.68 -6.94
CA GLU A 203 0.19 -10.01 -6.37
C GLU A 203 -0.79 -10.89 -7.12
N PRO A 204 -0.31 -11.97 -7.74
CA PRO A 204 1.10 -12.23 -8.09
C PRO A 204 1.73 -11.15 -8.99
N ASP A 205 3.07 -11.11 -9.04
CA ASP A 205 3.85 -10.23 -9.92
C ASP A 205 4.20 -10.87 -11.29
N ALA A 206 3.92 -12.16 -11.42
CA ALA A 206 4.00 -12.91 -12.68
C ALA A 206 2.70 -13.68 -12.95
N MET A 207 2.41 -13.96 -14.22
CA MET A 207 1.24 -14.69 -14.68
C MET A 207 1.58 -15.65 -15.81
N PRO A 208 0.88 -16.77 -15.97
CA PRO A 208 1.00 -17.61 -17.14
C PRO A 208 0.32 -16.96 -18.37
N VAL A 209 0.81 -17.23 -19.59
CA VAL A 209 0.25 -16.64 -20.84
C VAL A 209 -1.24 -16.92 -21.06
N GLU A 210 -1.79 -17.96 -20.43
CA GLU A 210 -3.21 -18.29 -20.47
C GLU A 210 -4.09 -17.27 -19.73
N GLY A 211 -3.52 -16.51 -18.77
CA GLY A 211 -4.31 -15.68 -17.86
C GLY A 211 -5.23 -16.52 -16.96
N GLY A 212 -6.40 -15.98 -16.63
CA GLY A 212 -7.44 -16.66 -15.84
C GLY A 212 -7.16 -16.76 -14.34
N LEU A 213 -6.05 -16.22 -13.87
CA LEU A 213 -5.66 -16.24 -12.46
C LEU A 213 -6.08 -14.95 -11.75
N ARG A 214 -6.31 -15.06 -10.45
CA ARG A 214 -6.64 -13.91 -9.61
C ARG A 214 -5.38 -13.10 -9.31
N MET A 215 -5.48 -11.79 -9.48
CA MET A 215 -4.48 -10.83 -9.02
C MET A 215 -5.11 -9.78 -8.13
N ARG A 216 -4.27 -9.05 -7.41
CA ARG A 216 -4.61 -7.79 -6.76
C ARG A 216 -3.55 -6.73 -7.01
N ALA A 217 -3.98 -5.49 -7.07
CA ALA A 217 -3.15 -4.29 -7.09
C ALA A 217 -3.59 -3.39 -5.93
N PRO A 218 -2.67 -2.74 -5.19
CA PRO A 218 -3.10 -1.81 -4.17
C PRO A 218 -3.73 -0.59 -4.81
N THR A 219 -4.62 0.05 -4.07
CA THR A 219 -5.22 1.30 -4.48
C THR A 219 -5.53 2.18 -3.27
N THR A 220 -5.53 3.48 -3.49
CA THR A 220 -6.11 4.46 -2.57
C THR A 220 -7.56 4.78 -2.92
N SER A 221 -8.10 4.20 -4.00
CA SER A 221 -9.47 4.44 -4.42
C SER A 221 -10.46 3.92 -3.37
N ILE A 222 -11.51 4.72 -3.17
CA ILE A 222 -12.72 4.36 -2.41
C ILE A 222 -13.96 4.32 -3.30
N ALA A 223 -13.79 4.55 -4.61
CA ALA A 223 -14.92 4.68 -5.54
C ALA A 223 -15.27 3.33 -6.18
N ALA A 224 -16.55 3.13 -6.51
CA ALA A 224 -17.05 1.88 -7.07
C ALA A 224 -16.75 1.71 -8.57
N ASP A 225 -16.32 2.76 -9.27
CA ASP A 225 -16.11 2.80 -10.72
C ASP A 225 -14.65 2.51 -11.10
N VAL A 226 -14.12 1.39 -10.61
CA VAL A 226 -12.72 1.00 -10.80
C VAL A 226 -12.60 -0.08 -11.86
N TRP A 227 -11.68 0.11 -12.80
CA TRP A 227 -11.33 -0.83 -13.86
C TRP A 227 -9.84 -1.16 -13.80
N LEU A 228 -9.49 -2.39 -14.16
CA LEU A 228 -8.10 -2.83 -14.25
C LEU A 228 -7.82 -3.30 -15.69
N ASP A 229 -6.83 -2.69 -16.31
CA ASP A 229 -6.33 -3.03 -17.64
C ASP A 229 -4.91 -3.58 -17.53
N ILE A 230 -4.61 -4.65 -18.26
CA ILE A 230 -3.32 -5.32 -18.28
C ILE A 230 -2.90 -5.43 -19.74
N GLY A 231 -1.83 -4.74 -20.12
CA GLY A 231 -1.33 -4.77 -21.50
C GLY A 231 -2.35 -4.33 -22.56
N GLY A 232 -3.27 -3.43 -22.22
CA GLY A 232 -4.34 -2.98 -23.11
C GLY A 232 -5.56 -3.92 -23.18
N LYS A 233 -5.63 -4.94 -22.31
CA LYS A 233 -6.79 -5.82 -22.17
C LYS A 233 -7.44 -5.67 -20.79
N PRO A 234 -8.77 -5.55 -20.71
CA PRO A 234 -9.46 -5.46 -19.43
C PRO A 234 -9.37 -6.78 -18.66
N ALA A 235 -9.11 -6.70 -17.36
CA ALA A 235 -9.33 -7.79 -16.43
C ALA A 235 -10.85 -8.02 -16.20
N THR A 236 -11.22 -9.24 -15.81
CA THR A 236 -12.60 -9.56 -15.43
C THR A 236 -12.78 -9.61 -13.92
N ASP A 237 -14.03 -9.63 -13.45
CA ASP A 237 -14.40 -9.78 -12.04
C ASP A 237 -13.70 -8.76 -11.12
N VAL A 238 -13.60 -7.52 -11.60
CA VAL A 238 -12.89 -6.46 -10.89
C VAL A 238 -13.68 -6.04 -9.65
N VAL A 239 -13.03 -6.09 -8.48
CA VAL A 239 -13.65 -5.74 -7.19
C VAL A 239 -12.68 -4.93 -6.34
N LEU A 240 -13.16 -3.82 -5.77
CA LEU A 240 -12.44 -3.02 -4.78
C LEU A 240 -12.76 -3.49 -3.36
N ARG A 241 -11.74 -3.84 -2.57
CA ARG A 241 -11.87 -4.18 -1.13
C ARG A 241 -10.60 -3.82 -0.36
N ASP A 242 -10.72 -3.20 0.81
CA ASP A 242 -9.64 -2.98 1.79
C ASP A 242 -8.36 -2.34 1.22
N GLY A 243 -8.52 -1.38 0.30
CA GLY A 243 -7.41 -0.71 -0.37
C GLY A 243 -6.69 -1.59 -1.40
N TRP A 244 -7.39 -2.60 -1.92
CA TRP A 244 -6.95 -3.48 -3.00
C TRP A 244 -8.00 -3.57 -4.10
N VAL A 245 -7.55 -3.61 -5.34
CA VAL A 245 -8.36 -3.93 -6.52
C VAL A 245 -7.99 -5.32 -6.95
N TYR A 246 -8.95 -6.23 -6.84
CA TYR A 246 -8.83 -7.60 -7.29
C TYR A 246 -9.32 -7.69 -8.73
N GLY A 247 -8.69 -8.53 -9.55
CA GLY A 247 -9.08 -8.76 -10.94
C GLY A 247 -8.61 -10.13 -11.42
N THR A 248 -9.30 -10.70 -12.40
CA THR A 248 -8.91 -11.95 -13.07
C THR A 248 -8.19 -11.59 -14.37
N THR A 249 -6.98 -12.10 -14.54
CA THR A 249 -6.07 -11.67 -15.61
C THR A 249 -6.53 -12.18 -16.99
N PRO A 250 -6.39 -11.39 -18.07
CA PRO A 250 -6.65 -11.86 -19.42
C PRO A 250 -5.47 -12.68 -19.96
N PRO A 251 -5.66 -13.50 -21.01
CA PRO A 251 -4.56 -14.10 -21.74
C PRO A 251 -3.74 -13.04 -22.48
N LEU A 252 -2.42 -13.08 -22.33
CA LEU A 252 -1.47 -12.16 -22.98
C LEU A 252 -0.20 -12.91 -23.39
N PRO A 253 0.50 -12.48 -24.46
CA PRO A 253 1.80 -13.04 -24.83
C PRO A 253 2.83 -12.91 -23.70
N ALA A 254 3.86 -13.75 -23.72
CA ALA A 254 4.96 -13.65 -22.77
C ALA A 254 5.64 -12.27 -22.81
N GLY A 255 6.10 -11.79 -21.65
CA GLY A 255 6.75 -10.50 -21.48
C GLY A 255 6.08 -9.62 -20.44
N ASP A 256 6.60 -8.40 -20.32
CA ASP A 256 6.17 -7.43 -19.31
C ASP A 256 5.02 -6.57 -19.84
N HIS A 257 3.90 -6.58 -19.13
CA HIS A 257 2.71 -5.81 -19.50
C HIS A 257 2.39 -4.78 -18.44
N PRO A 258 2.20 -3.49 -18.79
CA PRO A 258 1.79 -2.48 -17.82
C PRO A 258 0.39 -2.81 -17.32
N VAL A 259 0.18 -2.64 -16.02
CA VAL A 259 -1.15 -2.69 -15.40
C VAL A 259 -1.58 -1.27 -15.12
N THR A 260 -2.76 -0.90 -15.60
CA THR A 260 -3.35 0.43 -15.43
C THR A 260 -4.65 0.32 -14.66
N LEU A 261 -4.76 1.09 -13.58
CA LEU A 261 -5.99 1.25 -12.84
C LEU A 261 -6.72 2.48 -13.35
N THR A 262 -7.95 2.32 -13.83
CA THR A 262 -8.78 3.43 -14.30
C THR A 262 -9.91 3.71 -13.33
N GLN A 263 -10.07 4.97 -12.95
CA GLN A 263 -11.14 5.45 -12.07
C GLN A 263 -11.64 6.80 -12.57
N GLY A 264 -12.95 7.00 -12.69
CA GLY A 264 -13.52 8.26 -13.20
C GLY A 264 -13.02 8.63 -14.60
N GLY A 265 -12.59 7.64 -15.40
CA GLY A 265 -11.98 7.84 -16.72
C GLY A 265 -10.49 8.23 -16.72
N LEU A 266 -9.86 8.35 -15.54
CA LEU A 266 -8.43 8.61 -15.40
C LEU A 266 -7.67 7.30 -15.14
N GLY A 267 -6.76 6.96 -16.05
CA GLY A 267 -5.88 5.79 -15.93
C GLY A 267 -4.57 6.13 -15.21
N SER A 268 -4.21 5.36 -14.20
CA SER A 268 -2.93 5.44 -13.49
C SER A 268 -2.19 4.10 -13.61
N PRO A 269 -0.91 4.07 -14.03
CA PRO A 269 -0.14 2.84 -14.01
C PRO A 269 0.01 2.35 -12.57
N VAL A 270 -0.32 1.08 -12.30
CA VAL A 270 -0.20 0.46 -10.96
C VAL A 270 0.97 -0.51 -10.82
N GLY A 271 1.58 -0.90 -11.94
CA GLY A 271 2.74 -1.78 -11.96
C GLY A 271 2.92 -2.42 -13.32
N THR A 272 3.75 -3.47 -13.35
CA THR A 272 3.99 -4.30 -14.52
C THR A 272 3.81 -5.75 -14.11
N LEU A 273 3.06 -6.51 -14.90
CA LEU A 273 2.82 -7.93 -14.68
C LEU A 273 3.61 -8.74 -15.70
N HIS A 274 4.46 -9.64 -15.22
CA HIS A 274 5.29 -10.47 -16.09
C HIS A 274 4.55 -11.72 -16.56
N TYR A 275 4.21 -11.80 -17.84
CA TYR A 275 3.62 -13.00 -18.42
C TYR A 275 4.70 -14.00 -18.84
N THR A 276 4.59 -15.25 -18.40
CA THR A 276 5.61 -16.28 -18.57
C THR A 276 5.07 -17.54 -19.24
N GLU A 277 5.92 -18.17 -20.03
CA GLU A 277 5.71 -19.53 -20.54
C GLU A 277 6.43 -20.57 -19.67
N GLU A 278 7.25 -20.17 -18.71
CA GLU A 278 8.00 -21.09 -17.86
C GLU A 278 7.06 -21.77 -16.87
N LEU A 279 7.02 -23.10 -16.86
CA LEU A 279 6.12 -23.88 -16.00
C LEU A 279 6.32 -23.58 -14.52
N LEU A 280 7.57 -23.47 -14.04
CA LEU A 280 7.83 -23.23 -12.62
C LEU A 280 7.37 -21.83 -12.18
N LEU A 281 7.54 -20.82 -13.02
CA LEU A 281 7.01 -19.47 -12.74
C LEU A 281 5.47 -19.44 -12.83
N ALA A 282 4.90 -20.15 -13.81
CA ALA A 282 3.45 -20.30 -13.93
C ALA A 282 2.82 -20.96 -12.69
N VAL A 283 3.43 -22.05 -12.19
CA VAL A 283 2.95 -22.73 -10.96
C VAL A 283 3.10 -21.83 -9.74
N ARG A 284 4.21 -21.09 -9.60
CA ARG A 284 4.36 -20.09 -8.51
C ARG A 284 3.29 -19.01 -8.57
N ALA A 285 3.04 -18.47 -9.76
CA ALA A 285 1.99 -17.48 -9.98
C ALA A 285 0.61 -18.05 -9.60
N ALA A 286 0.32 -19.30 -9.98
CA ALA A 286 -0.94 -19.95 -9.68
C ALA A 286 -1.13 -20.19 -8.17
N VAL A 287 -0.11 -20.68 -7.47
CA VAL A 287 -0.13 -20.83 -6.01
C VAL A 287 -0.34 -19.49 -5.30
N SER A 288 0.34 -18.43 -5.75
CA SER A 288 0.18 -17.08 -5.19
C SER A 288 -1.21 -16.50 -5.48
N ALA A 289 -1.75 -16.72 -6.69
CA ALA A 289 -3.10 -16.31 -7.06
C ALA A 289 -4.17 -17.00 -6.19
N TYR A 290 -3.93 -18.24 -5.78
CA TYR A 290 -4.81 -18.92 -4.83
C TYR A 290 -4.80 -18.24 -3.45
N GLY A 291 -3.61 -17.86 -2.96
CA GLY A 291 -3.48 -17.05 -1.75
C GLY A 291 -4.26 -15.74 -1.82
N VAL A 292 -4.15 -15.02 -2.94
CA VAL A 292 -4.91 -13.78 -3.21
C VAL A 292 -6.42 -14.03 -3.20
N ALA A 293 -6.88 -15.13 -3.81
CA ALA A 293 -8.28 -15.51 -3.80
C ALA A 293 -8.81 -15.82 -2.38
N LEU A 294 -8.02 -16.50 -1.56
CA LEU A 294 -8.37 -16.78 -0.16
C LEU A 294 -8.40 -15.49 0.68
N GLN A 295 -7.46 -14.58 0.47
CA GLN A 295 -7.46 -13.27 1.15
C GLN A 295 -8.66 -12.42 0.73
N GLU A 296 -9.01 -12.40 -0.56
CA GLU A 296 -10.24 -11.74 -1.02
C GLU A 296 -11.46 -12.35 -0.35
N ALA A 297 -11.52 -13.68 -0.26
CA ALA A 297 -12.59 -14.41 0.41
C ALA A 297 -12.71 -14.01 1.89
N ILE A 298 -11.61 -13.97 2.64
CA ILE A 298 -11.57 -13.52 4.05
C ILE A 298 -12.15 -12.11 4.18
N VAL A 299 -11.72 -11.18 3.34
CA VAL A 299 -12.18 -9.78 3.35
C VAL A 299 -13.68 -9.67 3.00
N ARG A 300 -14.22 -10.61 2.22
CA ARG A 300 -15.67 -10.69 1.94
C ARG A 300 -16.50 -11.22 3.13
N LEU A 301 -15.88 -11.66 4.23
CA LEU A 301 -16.58 -12.15 5.42
C LEU A 301 -16.67 -11.06 6.52
N PRO A 302 -17.47 -9.98 6.38
CA PRO A 302 -17.61 -9.02 7.48
C PRO A 302 -18.38 -9.66 8.64
N GLY A 303 -17.70 -9.90 9.75
CA GLY A 303 -18.31 -10.34 11.02
C GLY A 303 -18.93 -11.74 10.98
N ALA A 304 -19.94 -11.97 11.82
CA ALA A 304 -20.61 -13.27 11.96
C ALA A 304 -21.53 -13.55 10.75
N LEU A 305 -20.94 -14.05 9.65
CA LEU A 305 -21.71 -14.53 8.51
C LEU A 305 -22.60 -15.72 8.87
N THR A 306 -23.70 -15.85 8.13
CA THR A 306 -24.51 -17.06 8.13
C THR A 306 -23.67 -18.24 7.60
N ALA A 307 -24.02 -19.45 8.03
CA ALA A 307 -23.38 -20.67 7.53
C ALA A 307 -23.47 -20.79 6.00
N GLU A 308 -24.56 -20.31 5.41
CA GLU A 308 -24.78 -20.29 3.96
C GLU A 308 -23.81 -19.35 3.23
N ALA A 309 -23.67 -18.10 3.69
CA ALA A 309 -22.74 -17.15 3.08
C ALA A 309 -21.29 -17.66 3.16
N ARG A 310 -20.95 -18.32 4.27
CA ARG A 310 -19.64 -18.96 4.46
C ARG A 310 -19.41 -20.13 3.51
N ALA A 311 -20.42 -20.98 3.30
CA ALA A 311 -20.34 -22.09 2.35
C ALA A 311 -20.12 -21.57 0.91
N ILE A 312 -20.80 -20.48 0.52
CA ILE A 312 -20.63 -19.85 -0.79
C ILE A 312 -19.19 -19.33 -0.98
N VAL A 313 -18.66 -18.62 0.01
CA VAL A 313 -17.29 -18.09 -0.09
C VAL A 313 -16.24 -19.19 -0.07
N THR A 314 -16.45 -20.26 0.70
CA THR A 314 -15.58 -21.45 0.70
C THR A 314 -15.60 -22.12 -0.67
N ALA A 315 -16.77 -22.32 -1.27
CA ALA A 315 -16.90 -22.92 -2.60
C ALA A 315 -16.27 -22.06 -3.70
N ASP A 316 -16.40 -20.72 -3.65
CA ASP A 316 -15.72 -19.80 -4.58
C ASP A 316 -14.19 -19.93 -4.45
N ALA A 317 -13.67 -20.01 -3.21
CA ALA A 317 -12.25 -20.22 -2.98
C ALA A 317 -11.76 -21.57 -3.54
N GLU A 318 -12.49 -22.66 -3.29
CA GLU A 318 -12.17 -24.00 -3.84
C GLU A 318 -12.18 -24.00 -5.37
N LEU A 319 -13.19 -23.41 -6.00
CA LEU A 319 -13.28 -23.29 -7.45
C LEU A 319 -12.06 -22.56 -8.03
N ARG A 320 -11.57 -21.51 -7.36
CA ARG A 320 -10.36 -20.80 -7.77
C ARG A 320 -9.08 -21.62 -7.54
N GLY A 321 -9.06 -22.48 -6.53
CA GLY A 321 -8.00 -23.49 -6.37
C GLY A 321 -7.96 -24.48 -7.55
N HIS A 322 -9.12 -24.88 -8.07
CA HIS A 322 -9.18 -25.71 -9.28
C HIS A 322 -8.76 -24.96 -10.56
N ALA A 323 -9.02 -23.65 -10.65
CA ALA A 323 -8.53 -22.84 -11.77
C ALA A 323 -6.99 -22.82 -11.81
N VAL A 324 -6.35 -22.75 -10.65
CA VAL A 324 -4.89 -22.83 -10.50
C VAL A 324 -4.33 -24.16 -11.01
N ASP A 325 -4.96 -25.27 -10.61
CA ASP A 325 -4.60 -26.60 -11.09
C ASP A 325 -4.80 -26.75 -12.61
N THR A 326 -5.91 -26.24 -13.13
CA THR A 326 -6.23 -26.26 -14.57
C THR A 326 -5.20 -25.51 -15.40
N VAL A 327 -4.80 -24.32 -14.94
CA VAL A 327 -3.80 -23.49 -15.63
C VAL A 327 -2.41 -24.14 -15.58
N ALA A 328 -2.03 -24.75 -14.46
CA ALA A 328 -0.78 -25.49 -14.34
C ALA A 328 -0.73 -26.69 -15.29
N HIS A 329 -1.82 -27.46 -15.39
CA HIS A 329 -1.92 -28.60 -16.31
C HIS A 329 -1.87 -28.15 -17.77
N ALA A 330 -2.66 -27.13 -18.14
CA ALA A 330 -2.65 -26.59 -19.49
C ALA A 330 -1.24 -26.14 -19.92
N ARG A 331 -0.49 -25.53 -19.00
CA ARG A 331 0.89 -25.11 -19.25
C ARG A 331 1.85 -26.28 -19.41
N ALA A 332 1.75 -27.28 -18.54
CA ALA A 332 2.58 -28.48 -18.60
C ALA A 332 2.36 -29.23 -19.93
N ASP A 333 1.09 -29.42 -20.31
CA ASP A 333 0.69 -30.04 -21.56
C ASP A 333 1.22 -29.28 -22.78
N ALA A 334 1.10 -27.95 -22.78
CA ALA A 334 1.58 -27.11 -23.89
C ALA A 334 3.10 -27.21 -24.12
N ARG A 335 3.87 -27.59 -23.10
CA ARG A 335 5.33 -27.71 -23.16
C ARG A 335 5.83 -29.15 -23.21
N GLY A 336 4.94 -30.13 -23.07
CA GLY A 336 5.32 -31.53 -22.89
C GLY A 336 6.13 -31.75 -21.60
N GLU A 337 5.87 -30.94 -20.57
CA GLU A 337 6.49 -31.02 -19.26
C GLU A 337 5.56 -31.76 -18.29
N SER A 338 6.10 -32.29 -17.18
CA SER A 338 5.32 -32.98 -16.16
C SER A 338 5.16 -32.12 -14.91
N LEU A 339 3.96 -32.10 -14.35
CA LEU A 339 3.71 -31.56 -13.02
C LEU A 339 4.24 -32.47 -11.90
N GLU A 340 4.50 -33.75 -12.19
CA GLU A 340 5.08 -34.72 -11.25
C GLU A 340 6.62 -34.53 -11.13
N SER A 341 7.06 -33.29 -10.89
CA SER A 341 8.46 -32.99 -10.68
C SER A 341 8.70 -32.46 -9.26
N LEU A 342 9.83 -32.84 -8.67
CA LEU A 342 10.24 -32.36 -7.34
C LEU A 342 10.28 -30.83 -7.24
N ALA A 343 10.52 -30.13 -8.36
CA ALA A 343 10.52 -28.67 -8.41
C ALA A 343 9.10 -28.10 -8.27
N VAL A 344 8.11 -28.72 -8.90
CA VAL A 344 6.69 -28.35 -8.78
C VAL A 344 6.18 -28.67 -7.37
N ASP A 345 6.47 -29.87 -6.85
CA ASP A 345 6.12 -30.26 -5.48
C ASP A 345 6.71 -29.30 -4.44
N GLY A 346 7.97 -28.88 -4.65
CA GLY A 346 8.65 -27.93 -3.77
C GLY A 346 7.96 -26.57 -3.70
N ILE A 347 7.30 -26.11 -4.78
CA ILE A 347 6.54 -24.86 -4.78
C ILE A 347 5.29 -24.98 -3.91
N TRP A 348 4.53 -26.06 -4.08
CA TRP A 348 3.33 -26.32 -3.28
C TRP A 348 3.66 -26.52 -1.80
N LEU A 349 4.69 -27.31 -1.51
CA LEU A 349 5.13 -27.57 -0.14
C LEU A 349 5.56 -26.29 0.57
N ALA A 350 6.24 -25.37 -0.13
CA ALA A 350 6.66 -24.09 0.44
C ALA A 350 5.47 -23.16 0.78
N ALA A 351 4.33 -23.31 0.11
CA ALA A 351 3.13 -22.50 0.33
C ALA A 351 2.09 -23.20 1.24
N ALA A 352 2.23 -24.49 1.49
CA ALA A 352 1.22 -25.33 2.13
C ALA A 352 0.73 -24.77 3.48
N ASP A 353 1.65 -24.37 4.36
CA ASP A 353 1.29 -23.85 5.69
C ASP A 353 0.50 -22.54 5.60
N VAL A 354 0.89 -21.64 4.69
CA VAL A 354 0.22 -20.35 4.48
C VAL A 354 -1.17 -20.55 3.90
N LEU A 355 -1.28 -21.40 2.87
CA LEU A 355 -2.56 -21.71 2.25
C LEU A 355 -3.51 -22.42 3.22
N ALA A 356 -3.00 -23.37 4.01
CA ALA A 356 -3.78 -24.06 5.03
C ALA A 356 -4.30 -23.09 6.12
N ALA A 357 -3.48 -22.13 6.55
CA ALA A 357 -3.90 -21.10 7.49
C ALA A 357 -5.02 -20.22 6.90
N LEU A 358 -4.87 -19.76 5.65
CA LEU A 358 -5.88 -18.95 4.97
C LEU A 358 -7.18 -19.73 4.72
N GLN A 359 -7.10 -21.00 4.30
CA GLN A 359 -8.27 -21.89 4.14
C GLN A 359 -8.99 -22.11 5.47
N LYS A 360 -8.23 -22.33 6.55
CA LYS A 360 -8.79 -22.45 7.90
C LYS A 360 -9.52 -21.17 8.30
N GLU A 361 -8.98 -20.00 7.97
CA GLU A 361 -9.61 -18.73 8.26
C GLU A 361 -10.90 -18.50 7.48
N VAL A 362 -10.93 -18.87 6.19
CA VAL A 362 -12.14 -18.85 5.35
C VAL A 362 -13.22 -19.76 5.94
N SER A 363 -12.85 -20.98 6.36
CA SER A 363 -13.79 -21.99 6.88
C SER A 363 -14.26 -21.72 8.31
N ASP A 364 -13.39 -21.23 9.20
CA ASP A 364 -13.74 -20.89 10.58
C ASP A 364 -14.46 -19.54 10.69
N GLY A 365 -14.42 -18.74 9.62
CA GLY A 365 -14.94 -17.38 9.58
C GLY A 365 -14.09 -16.44 10.42
N HIS A 366 -13.87 -15.23 9.92
CA HIS A 366 -13.02 -14.26 10.60
C HIS A 366 -13.68 -13.80 11.91
N VAL A 367 -13.28 -14.38 13.05
CA VAL A 367 -13.67 -13.90 14.38
C VAL A 367 -12.73 -12.74 14.71
N ILE A 368 -13.12 -11.51 14.35
CA ILE A 368 -12.47 -10.32 14.87
C ILE A 368 -12.72 -10.32 16.39
N ALA A 369 -11.68 -10.63 17.16
CA ALA A 369 -11.70 -10.60 18.62
C ALA A 369 -11.75 -9.16 19.14
#